data_AF-A0A2D6P7P7-F1
#
_entry.id   AF-A0A2D6P7P7-F1
#
_cell.length_a   1.000
_cell.length_b   1.000
_cell.length_c   1.000
_cell.angle_alpha   90.00
_cell.angle_beta   90.00
_cell.angle_gamma   90.00
#
_symmetry.space_group_name_H-M   'P 1'
#
loop_
_entity.id
_entity.type
_entity.pdbx_description
1 polymer ?
#
loop_
_entity_poly.entity_id
_entity_poly.type
_entity_poly.pdbx_seq_one_letter_code
_entity_poly.pdbx_strand_id
1 'polypeptide(L)'
;MVSVQKESKSKEYLELPSNFSHEPPKGYRYEVVRKNASTIAIWTVCNPGFVYNNGNDVRCIWGFYNSKKRCYYAPINSTKQGDQVDIRSTTPYTAMQLNLNPLQHALYSSN
;
A
#
# COMPACT_ATOMS: atom_id res chain seq x y z
N MET A 1 -17.12 -33.54 -11.19
CA MET A 1 -16.14 -32.60 -10.58
C MET A 1 -16.92 -31.39 -10.09
N VAL A 2 -17.06 -31.23 -8.79
CA VAL A 2 -17.78 -30.09 -8.20
C VAL A 2 -16.84 -28.88 -8.26
N SER A 3 -17.14 -27.93 -9.13
CA SER A 3 -16.48 -26.63 -9.15
C SER A 3 -16.83 -25.91 -7.86
N VAL A 4 -15.89 -25.90 -6.91
CA VAL A 4 -15.99 -25.06 -5.70
C VAL A 4 -15.91 -23.61 -6.18
N GLN A 5 -17.08 -22.99 -6.36
CA GLN A 5 -17.16 -21.55 -6.49
C GLN A 5 -16.65 -20.98 -5.17
N LYS A 6 -15.41 -20.49 -5.20
CA LYS A 6 -14.81 -19.77 -4.08
C LYS A 6 -15.57 -18.46 -3.99
N GLU A 7 -16.59 -18.45 -3.16
CA GLU A 7 -17.47 -17.32 -2.89
C GLU A 7 -16.60 -16.08 -2.61
N SER A 8 -16.65 -15.12 -3.52
CA SER A 8 -15.88 -13.88 -3.45
C SER A 8 -16.45 -13.06 -2.29
N LYS A 9 -15.88 -13.21 -1.09
CA LYS A 9 -16.10 -12.25 0.01
C LYS A 9 -15.99 -10.85 -0.57
N SER A 10 -17.08 -10.09 -0.52
CA SER A 10 -17.12 -8.70 -0.94
C SER A 10 -15.99 -7.96 -0.24
N LYS A 11 -15.03 -7.46 -1.01
CA LYS A 11 -13.95 -6.63 -0.48
C LYS A 11 -14.59 -5.29 -0.13
N GLU A 12 -14.76 -5.03 1.16
CA GLU A 12 -15.17 -3.71 1.65
C GLU A 12 -13.99 -2.76 1.45
N TYR A 13 -14.13 -1.85 0.49
CA TYR A 13 -13.18 -0.78 0.27
C TYR A 13 -13.47 0.34 1.25
N LEU A 14 -12.45 0.71 2.02
CA LEU A 14 -12.53 1.82 2.95
C LEU A 14 -11.98 3.10 2.30
N GLU A 15 -12.32 4.23 2.88
CA GLU A 15 -11.71 5.52 2.54
C GLU A 15 -10.26 5.59 3.05
N LEU A 16 -9.44 6.38 2.35
CA LEU A 16 -8.08 6.68 2.78
C LEU A 16 -8.08 7.45 4.11
N PRO A 17 -7.06 7.26 4.97
CA PRO A 17 -6.87 8.11 6.14
C PRO A 17 -6.79 9.58 5.76
N SER A 18 -7.42 10.47 6.52
CA SER A 18 -7.43 11.91 6.25
C SER A 18 -6.04 12.57 6.29
N ASN A 19 -5.06 11.93 6.93
CA ASN A 19 -3.68 12.38 7.01
C ASN A 19 -2.76 11.72 5.96
N PHE A 20 -3.33 11.01 4.98
CA PHE A 20 -2.57 10.43 3.87
C PHE A 20 -2.30 11.50 2.81
N SER A 21 -1.05 11.94 2.71
CA SER A 21 -0.66 13.10 1.90
C SER A 21 -0.25 12.78 0.46
N HIS A 22 -0.33 11.52 0.03
CA HIS A 22 0.13 11.11 -1.31
C HIS A 22 -1.01 11.04 -2.30
N GLU A 23 -0.75 11.54 -3.51
CA GLU A 23 -1.58 11.26 -4.68
C GLU A 23 -1.17 9.94 -5.33
N PRO A 24 -2.09 9.23 -5.99
CA PRO A 24 -1.74 8.00 -6.67
C PRO A 24 -0.81 8.31 -7.86
N PRO A 25 0.22 7.49 -8.09
CA PRO A 25 1.07 7.65 -9.26
C PRO A 25 0.30 7.49 -10.57
N LYS A 26 0.84 8.03 -11.68
CA LYS A 26 0.21 7.93 -13.00
C LYS A 26 -0.06 6.47 -13.40
N GLY A 27 -1.33 6.16 -13.70
CA GLY A 27 -1.75 4.80 -14.06
C GLY A 27 -1.99 3.87 -12.86
N TYR A 28 -2.05 4.42 -11.66
CA TYR A 28 -2.36 3.70 -10.44
C TYR A 28 -3.55 4.34 -9.71
N ARG A 29 -4.13 3.58 -8.80
CA ARG A 29 -5.11 4.03 -7.81
C ARG A 29 -4.81 3.41 -6.46
N TYR A 30 -5.24 4.05 -5.38
CA TYR A 30 -5.17 3.43 -4.06
C TYR A 30 -6.43 2.62 -3.77
N GLU A 31 -6.26 1.50 -3.07
CA GLU A 31 -7.35 0.76 -2.45
C GLU A 31 -7.04 0.54 -0.97
N VAL A 32 -8.04 0.69 -0.11
CA VAL A 32 -7.90 0.41 1.32
C VAL A 32 -8.72 -0.81 1.69
N VAL A 33 -8.07 -1.77 2.34
CA VAL A 33 -8.70 -3.01 2.79
C VAL A 33 -8.51 -3.17 4.29
N ARG A 34 -9.59 -3.49 5.01
CA ARG A 34 -9.50 -3.82 6.44
C ARG A 34 -8.70 -5.10 6.65
N LYS A 35 -7.62 -5.04 7.43
CA LYS A 35 -6.82 -6.21 7.81
C LYS A 35 -7.27 -6.79 9.15
N ASN A 36 -7.49 -5.92 10.13
CA ASN A 36 -8.01 -6.28 11.45
C ASN A 36 -8.77 -5.08 12.05
N ALA A 37 -9.20 -5.19 13.31
CA ALA A 37 -10.03 -4.17 13.96
C ALA A 37 -9.38 -2.77 14.05
N SER A 38 -8.05 -2.69 14.09
CA SER A 38 -7.34 -1.41 14.22
C SER A 38 -6.44 -1.07 13.04
N THR A 39 -6.19 -2.02 12.14
CA THR A 39 -5.20 -1.89 11.07
C THR A 39 -5.87 -2.06 9.73
N ILE A 40 -5.60 -1.10 8.85
CA ILE A 40 -5.96 -1.16 7.44
C ILE A 40 -4.69 -1.35 6.60
N ALA A 41 -4.86 -2.00 5.46
CA ALA A 41 -3.84 -2.16 4.44
C ALA A 41 -4.16 -1.23 3.28
N ILE A 42 -3.19 -0.43 2.87
CA ILE A 42 -3.29 0.47 1.72
C ILE A 42 -2.54 -0.19 0.57
N TRP A 43 -3.19 -0.31 -0.58
CA TRP A 43 -2.69 -0.97 -1.77
C TRP A 43 -2.58 0.04 -2.90
N THR A 44 -1.53 -0.10 -3.71
CA THR A 44 -1.40 0.52 -5.02
C THR A 44 -1.87 -0.48 -6.07
N VAL A 45 -2.93 -0.15 -6.80
CA VAL A 45 -3.47 -0.98 -7.87
C VAL A 45 -3.09 -0.36 -9.20
N CYS A 46 -2.44 -1.14 -10.04
CA CYS A 46 -2.07 -0.73 -11.38
C CYS A 46 -3.29 -0.88 -12.30
N ASN A 47 -3.52 0.13 -13.13
CA ASN A 47 -4.49 0.12 -14.22
C ASN A 47 -3.72 -0.04 -15.53
N PRO A 48 -3.31 -1.27 -15.90
CA PRO A 48 -2.56 -1.48 -17.13
C PRO A 48 -3.44 -1.16 -18.34
N GLY A 49 -2.88 -0.49 -19.35
CA GLY A 49 -3.54 -0.29 -20.64
C GLY A 49 -3.61 -1.56 -21.52
N PHE A 50 -3.40 -2.73 -20.92
CA PHE A 50 -3.37 -4.04 -21.56
C PHE A 50 -3.94 -5.10 -20.62
N VAL A 51 -4.41 -6.21 -21.18
CA VAL A 51 -4.95 -7.33 -20.39
C VAL A 51 -3.80 -8.20 -19.87
N TYR A 52 -3.72 -8.33 -18.55
CA TYR A 52 -2.82 -9.23 -17.85
C TYR A 52 -3.63 -10.03 -16.81
N ASN A 53 -3.18 -11.23 -16.45
CA ASN A 53 -3.83 -12.08 -15.43
C ASN A 53 -5.35 -12.23 -15.63
N ASN A 54 -5.80 -12.50 -16.86
CA ASN A 54 -7.21 -12.60 -17.24
C ASN A 54 -8.05 -11.34 -16.90
N GLY A 55 -7.41 -10.16 -16.90
CA GLY A 55 -8.07 -8.89 -16.59
C GLY A 55 -8.23 -8.62 -15.09
N ASN A 56 -7.65 -9.46 -14.22
CA ASN A 56 -7.65 -9.20 -12.79
C ASN A 56 -6.70 -8.05 -12.43
N ASP A 57 -7.10 -7.23 -11.45
CA ASP A 57 -6.29 -6.16 -10.90
C ASP A 57 -4.89 -6.65 -10.46
N VAL A 58 -3.86 -5.88 -10.81
CA VAL A 58 -2.50 -6.06 -10.29
C VAL A 58 -2.33 -5.16 -9.08
N ARG A 59 -2.15 -5.76 -7.90
CA ARG A 59 -2.08 -5.04 -6.62
C ARG A 59 -0.71 -5.18 -5.99
N CYS A 60 -0.18 -4.06 -5.51
CA CYS A 60 1.02 -3.98 -4.70
C CYS A 60 0.67 -3.38 -3.34
N ILE A 61 1.30 -3.86 -2.27
CA ILE A 61 1.09 -3.28 -0.95
C ILE A 61 1.86 -1.96 -0.87
N TRP A 62 1.17 -0.87 -0.54
CA TRP A 62 1.83 0.40 -0.22
C TRP A 62 2.34 0.36 1.23
N GLY A 63 1.47 -0.02 2.17
CA GLY A 63 1.80 -0.07 3.59
C GLY A 63 0.59 -0.32 4.48
N PHE A 64 0.79 -0.17 5.78
CA PHE A 64 -0.26 -0.36 6.78
C PHE A 64 -0.49 0.91 7.59
N TYR A 65 -1.73 1.13 8.01
CA TYR A 65 -2.08 2.22 8.90
C TYR A 65 -2.88 1.70 10.08
N ASN A 66 -2.47 2.08 11.29
CA ASN A 66 -3.20 1.76 12.51
C ASN A 66 -4.12 2.94 12.88
N SER A 67 -5.43 2.77 12.73
CA SER A 67 -6.42 3.82 12.98
C SER A 67 -6.51 4.25 14.44
N LYS A 68 -6.19 3.36 15.39
CA LYS A 68 -6.18 3.70 16.83
C LYS A 68 -4.97 4.54 17.20
N LYS A 69 -3.79 4.17 16.70
CA LYS A 69 -2.53 4.87 16.98
C LYS A 69 -2.28 6.07 16.07
N ARG A 70 -2.98 6.13 14.94
CA ARG A 70 -2.78 7.10 13.85
C ARG A 70 -1.34 7.09 13.31
N CYS A 71 -0.75 5.90 13.24
CA CYS A 71 0.63 5.69 12.76
C CYS A 71 0.64 4.85 11.47
N TYR A 72 1.61 5.14 10.61
CA TYR A 72 1.92 4.35 9.42
C TYR A 72 3.04 3.36 9.69
N TYR A 73 3.00 2.23 8.99
CA TYR A 73 3.98 1.16 9.11
C TYR A 73 4.42 0.69 7.72
N ALA A 74 5.73 0.52 7.55
CA ALA A 74 6.30 -0.07 6.36
C ALA A 74 5.81 -1.52 6.19
N PRO A 75 5.55 -2.00 4.97
CA PRO A 75 5.23 -3.40 4.75
C PRO A 75 6.50 -4.26 4.78
N ILE A 76 6.44 -5.42 5.46
CA ILE A 76 7.42 -6.50 5.25
C ILE A 76 6.98 -7.36 4.07
N ASN A 77 5.69 -7.64 4.01
CA ASN A 77 5.03 -8.28 2.87
C ASN A 77 3.55 -7.85 2.83
N SER A 78 2.77 -8.42 1.91
CA SER A 78 1.36 -8.08 1.73
C SER A 78 0.46 -8.36 2.96
N THR A 79 0.91 -9.20 3.90
CA THR A 79 0.13 -9.61 5.08
C THR A 79 0.77 -9.21 6.40
N LYS A 80 2.02 -8.72 6.42
CA LYS A 80 2.78 -8.41 7.64
C LYS A 80 3.34 -6.98 7.59
N GLN A 81 3.04 -6.22 8.64
CA GLN A 81 3.62 -4.89 8.85
C GLN A 81 5.01 -5.02 9.49
N GLY A 82 5.88 -4.07 9.18
CA GLY A 82 7.17 -3.86 9.83
C GLY A 82 7.14 -2.64 10.71
N ASP A 83 8.20 -1.84 10.64
CA ASP A 83 8.45 -0.72 11.54
C ASP A 83 7.57 0.49 11.23
N GLN A 84 7.38 1.32 12.25
CA GLN A 84 6.67 2.58 12.13
C GLN A 84 7.47 3.56 11.27
N VAL A 85 6.79 4.29 10.39
CA VAL A 85 7.40 5.28 9.49
C VAL A 85 6.67 6.61 9.57
N ASP A 86 7.39 7.70 9.29
CA ASP A 86 6.77 9.00 9.01
C ASP A 86 6.27 9.01 7.57
N ILE A 87 4.99 9.37 7.37
CA ILE A 87 4.37 9.50 6.05
C ILE A 87 5.14 10.46 5.14
N ARG A 88 5.80 11.48 5.69
CA ARG A 88 6.60 12.45 4.93
C ARG A 88 7.86 11.84 4.35
N SER A 89 8.37 10.76 4.95
CA SER A 89 9.53 10.00 4.50
C SER A 89 9.14 8.81 3.61
N THR A 90 7.92 8.79 3.07
CA THR A 90 7.44 7.72 2.18
C THR A 90 7.19 8.26 0.77
N THR A 91 6.94 7.35 -0.16
CA THR A 91 6.66 7.71 -1.56
C THR A 91 5.21 7.37 -1.92
N PRO A 92 4.69 7.93 -3.02
CA PRO A 92 3.42 7.49 -3.60
C PRO A 92 3.34 5.99 -3.91
N TYR A 93 4.48 5.32 -4.14
CA TYR A 93 4.50 3.90 -4.49
C TYR A 93 4.54 2.97 -3.28
N THR A 94 5.20 3.38 -2.19
CA THR A 94 5.42 2.51 -1.02
C THR A 94 5.76 3.31 0.24
N ALA A 95 5.38 2.73 1.39
CA ALA A 95 5.79 3.17 2.73
C ALA A 95 7.17 2.65 3.17
N MET A 96 7.81 1.80 2.36
CA MET A 96 9.16 1.30 2.65
C MET A 96 10.19 2.43 2.63
N GLN A 97 11.06 2.46 3.63
CA GLN A 97 12.16 3.42 3.72
C GLN A 97 13.33 2.99 2.83
N LEU A 98 14.05 3.97 2.27
CA LEU A 98 15.24 3.73 1.48
C LEU A 98 16.41 3.33 2.39
N ASN A 99 17.09 2.23 2.07
CA ASN A 99 18.33 1.83 2.74
C ASN A 99 19.54 2.53 2.07
N LEU A 100 19.65 3.85 2.26
CA LEU A 100 20.68 4.67 1.65
C LEU A 100 21.99 4.55 2.43
N ASN A 101 23.10 4.39 1.72
CA ASN A 101 24.42 4.59 2.32
C ASN A 101 24.69 6.09 2.56
N PRO A 102 25.69 6.47 3.37
CA PRO A 102 25.95 7.88 3.69
C PRO A 102 26.15 8.78 2.47
N LEU A 103 26.78 8.28 1.41
CA LEU A 103 27.02 9.04 0.18
C LEU A 103 25.73 9.29 -0.60
N GLN A 104 24.88 8.26 -0.75
CA GLN A 104 23.56 8.39 -1.36
C GLN A 104 22.66 9.31 -0.55
N HIS A 105 22.71 9.22 0.78
CA HIS A 105 21.95 10.10 1.64
C HIS A 105 22.34 11.57 1.43
N ALA A 106 23.64 11.89 1.35
CA ALA A 106 24.11 13.25 1.03
C ALA A 106 23.57 13.74 -0.33
N LEU A 107 23.55 12.86 -1.34
CA LEU A 107 23.04 13.19 -2.68
C LEU A 107 21.52 13.45 -2.68
N TYR A 108 20.72 12.64 -1.97
CA TYR A 108 19.25 12.70 -2.04
C TYR A 108 18.59 13.56 -0.96
N SER A 109 19.29 13.91 0.13
CA SER A 109 18.74 14.76 1.21
C SER A 109 18.73 16.25 0.90
N SER A 110 19.33 16.65 -0.22
CA SER A 110 19.50 18.05 -0.62
C SER A 110 18.31 18.64 -1.40
N ASN A 111 17.21 17.88 -1.51
CA ASN A 111 16.01 18.24 -2.30
C ASN A 111 14.79 18.46 -1.42
#